data_AF-A0A7Z9K8Z6-F1
#
_entry.id   AF-A0A7Z9K8Z6-F1
#
_cell.length_a   1.000
_cell.length_b   1.000
_cell.length_c   1.000
_cell.angle_alpha   90.00
_cell.angle_beta   90.00
_cell.angle_gamma   90.00
#
_symmetry.space_group_name_H-M   'P 1'
#
loop_
_entity.id
_entity.type
_entity.pdbx_description
1 polymer ?
#
loop_
_entity_poly.entity_id
_entity_poly.type
_entity_poly.pdbx_seq_one_letter_code
_entity_poly.pdbx_strand_id
1 'polypeptide(L)'
;MAPLETEAGRLWTNPESFRLILYPFIEGRNSYEASLSDDHWVEFGATLKRIHTAFAPPSLIRLIQREAYSPQWRDAVRTFLETSEAGARDDLVSVKLRGHIVFAAV
;
A
#
# COMPACT_ATOMS: atom_id res chain seq x y z
N MET A 1 12.51 -0.41 -11.86
CA MET A 1 12.91 0.08 -13.20
C MET A 1 12.35 1.47 -13.40
N ALA A 2 13.05 2.34 -14.13
CA ALA A 2 12.51 3.63 -14.54
C ALA A 2 11.53 3.46 -15.73
N PRO A 3 10.56 4.37 -15.91
CA PRO A 3 9.75 4.43 -17.12
C PRO A 3 10.59 4.57 -18.41
N LEU A 4 10.02 4.18 -19.54
CA LEU A 4 10.55 4.52 -20.86
C LEU A 4 10.41 6.03 -21.11
N GLU A 5 11.44 6.61 -21.71
CA GLU A 5 11.44 8.02 -22.07
C GLU A 5 10.55 8.27 -23.29
N THR A 6 9.87 9.43 -23.28
CA THR A 6 9.24 9.98 -24.47
C THR A 6 10.28 10.49 -25.45
N GLU A 7 9.89 10.81 -26.69
CA GLU A 7 10.77 11.47 -27.66
C GLU A 7 11.37 12.79 -27.13
N ALA A 8 10.73 13.42 -26.14
CA ALA A 8 11.21 14.63 -25.47
C ALA A 8 12.07 14.36 -24.23
N GLY A 9 12.50 13.11 -24.00
CA GLY A 9 13.35 12.72 -22.86
C GLY A 9 12.65 12.77 -21.49
N ARG A 10 11.30 12.73 -21.46
CA ARG A 10 10.54 12.75 -20.20
C ARG A 10 10.08 11.35 -19.83
N LEU A 11 10.02 11.04 -18.53
CA LEU A 11 9.55 9.74 -18.01
C LEU A 11 8.00 9.59 -17.97
N TRP A 12 7.28 10.62 -18.41
CA TRP A 12 5.83 10.63 -18.51
C TRP A 12 5.38 11.72 -19.50
N THR A 13 4.14 11.61 -19.97
CA THR A 13 3.47 12.63 -20.76
C THR A 13 2.02 12.79 -20.30
N ASN A 14 1.37 13.88 -20.69
CA ASN A 14 -0.02 14.17 -20.32
C ASN A 14 -0.84 14.52 -21.56
N PRO A 15 -1.18 13.52 -22.40
CA PRO A 15 -2.09 13.72 -23.51
C PRO A 15 -3.48 14.09 -22.96
N GLU A 16 -3.91 15.30 -23.29
CA GLU A 16 -5.23 15.86 -22.95
C GLU A 16 -5.60 15.75 -21.45
N SER A 17 -6.25 14.66 -21.06
CA SER A 17 -6.94 14.50 -19.77
C SER A 17 -6.30 13.49 -18.80
N PHE A 18 -5.21 12.82 -19.18
CA PHE A 18 -4.61 11.79 -18.32
C PHE A 18 -3.07 11.78 -18.38
N ARG A 19 -2.46 11.27 -17.31
CA ARG A 19 -1.02 11.04 -17.24
C ARG A 19 -0.67 9.66 -17.78
N LEU A 20 0.16 9.62 -18.81
CA LEU A 20 0.69 8.39 -19.40
C LEU A 20 2.13 8.14 -18.91
N ILE A 21 2.37 6.92 -18.41
CA ILE A 21 3.69 6.42 -18.02
C ILE A 21 3.85 5.05 -18.66
N LEU A 22 4.93 4.84 -19.41
CA LEU A 22 5.18 3.60 -20.13
C LEU A 22 6.32 2.83 -19.46
N TYR A 23 6.13 1.54 -19.21
CA TYR A 23 7.17 0.63 -18.72
C TYR A 23 7.34 -0.54 -19.68
N PRO A 24 8.53 -1.15 -19.76
CA PRO A 24 8.68 -2.46 -20.40
C PRO A 24 7.72 -3.47 -19.76
N PHE A 25 7.12 -4.33 -20.58
CA PHE A 25 6.34 -5.43 -20.06
C PHE A 25 7.28 -6.47 -19.45
N ILE A 26 7.11 -6.77 -18.15
CA ILE A 26 7.87 -7.79 -17.43
C ILE A 26 6.90 -8.89 -17.03
N GLU A 27 7.11 -10.09 -17.58
CA GLU A 27 6.42 -11.28 -17.12
C GLU A 27 7.00 -11.68 -15.76
N GLY A 28 6.15 -11.72 -14.74
CA GLY A 28 6.57 -11.99 -13.37
C GLY A 28 5.42 -12.56 -12.56
N ARG A 29 5.79 -13.25 -11.47
CA ARG A 29 4.83 -13.79 -10.50
C ARG A 29 4.91 -12.97 -9.22
N ASN A 30 3.76 -12.61 -8.69
CA ASN A 30 3.69 -11.86 -7.42
C ASN A 30 3.81 -12.80 -6.21
N SER A 31 3.87 -12.23 -5.00
CA SER A 31 4.04 -12.98 -3.76
C SER A 31 2.85 -13.86 -3.36
N TYR A 32 1.67 -13.68 -3.97
CA TYR A 32 0.54 -14.59 -3.82
C TYR A 32 0.69 -15.84 -4.69
N GLU A 33 1.39 -15.73 -5.81
CA GLU A 33 1.56 -16.82 -6.79
C GLU A 33 2.81 -17.65 -6.50
N ALA A 34 3.84 -17.06 -5.94
CA ALA A 34 5.10 -17.73 -5.62
C ALA A 34 5.73 -17.13 -4.36
N SER A 35 6.14 -18.00 -3.44
CA SER A 35 6.96 -17.60 -2.30
C SER A 35 8.35 -17.16 -2.76
N LEU A 36 8.95 -16.21 -2.04
CA LEU A 36 10.34 -15.84 -2.23
C LEU A 36 11.26 -16.96 -1.73
N SER A 37 12.33 -17.25 -2.47
CA SER A 37 13.43 -18.09 -1.98
C SER A 37 14.26 -17.32 -0.94
N ASP A 38 15.14 -18.03 -0.23
CA ASP A 38 16.06 -17.41 0.75
C ASP A 38 16.91 -16.31 0.10
N ASP A 39 17.44 -16.54 -1.11
CA ASP A 39 18.22 -15.54 -1.85
C ASP A 39 17.37 -14.31 -2.23
N HIS A 40 16.11 -14.53 -2.64
CA HIS A 40 15.19 -13.43 -2.92
C HIS A 40 14.84 -12.62 -1.66
N TRP A 41 14.73 -13.26 -0.50
CA TRP A 41 14.53 -12.56 0.77
C TRP A 41 15.73 -11.67 1.13
N VAL A 42 16.95 -12.17 0.91
CA VAL A 42 18.17 -11.38 1.13
C VAL A 42 18.21 -10.16 0.21
N GLU A 43 17.94 -10.33 -1.09
CA GLU A 43 17.96 -9.19 -2.03
C GLU A 43 16.80 -8.21 -1.77
N PHE A 44 15.63 -8.71 -1.38
CA PHE A 44 14.50 -7.87 -0.98
C PHE A 44 14.86 -6.97 0.22
N GLY A 45 15.45 -7.55 1.27
CA GLY A 45 15.91 -6.80 2.43
C GLY A 45 17.00 -5.78 2.09
N ALA A 46 17.96 -6.16 1.25
CA ALA A 46 19.00 -5.25 0.77
C ALA A 46 18.42 -4.09 -0.05
N THR A 47 17.43 -4.36 -0.90
CA THR A 47 16.72 -3.35 -1.69
C THR A 47 15.93 -2.39 -0.80
N LEU A 48 15.17 -2.90 0.17
CA LEU A 48 14.46 -2.06 1.15
C LEU A 48 15.43 -1.16 1.91
N LYS A 49 16.57 -1.69 2.38
CA LYS A 49 17.61 -0.88 3.04
C LYS A 49 18.05 0.28 2.15
N ARG A 50 18.36 0.00 0.87
CA ARG A 50 18.76 1.05 -0.10
C ARG A 50 17.68 2.12 -0.25
N ILE A 51 16.41 1.74 -0.32
CA ILE A 51 15.27 2.69 -0.39
C ILE A 51 15.20 3.55 0.88
N HIS A 52 15.25 2.93 2.06
CA HIS A 52 15.14 3.64 3.34
C HIS A 52 16.32 4.58 3.63
N THR A 53 17.51 4.29 3.08
CA THR A 53 18.71 5.12 3.26
C THR A 53 19.00 6.04 2.09
N ALA A 54 18.16 6.05 1.04
CA ALA A 54 18.37 6.89 -0.13
C ALA A 54 18.28 8.37 0.26
N PHE A 55 19.21 9.17 -0.26
CA PHE A 55 19.15 10.62 -0.10
C PHE A 55 17.98 11.20 -0.90
N ALA A 56 17.09 11.91 -0.22
CA ALA A 56 16.02 12.68 -0.85
C ALA A 56 16.25 14.18 -0.57
N PRO A 57 16.26 15.05 -1.60
CA PRO A 57 16.36 16.48 -1.39
C PRO A 57 15.24 17.01 -0.47
N PRO A 58 15.48 18.03 0.37
CA PRO A 58 14.47 18.56 1.28
C PRO A 58 13.17 19.00 0.59
N SER A 59 13.26 19.50 -0.65
CA SER A 59 12.10 19.85 -1.47
C SER A 59 11.21 18.64 -1.78
N LEU A 60 11.82 17.47 -2.04
CA LEU A 60 11.09 16.23 -2.28
C LEU A 60 10.50 15.67 -0.98
N ILE A 61 11.25 15.69 0.12
CA ILE A 61 10.78 15.22 1.43
C ILE A 61 9.51 15.96 1.88
N ARG A 62 9.41 17.26 1.60
CA ARG A 62 8.22 18.08 1.93
C ARG A 62 6.96 17.67 1.19
N LEU A 63 7.10 16.99 0.03
CA LEU A 63 5.96 16.49 -0.75
C LEU A 63 5.50 15.10 -0.31
N ILE A 64 6.32 14.38 0.46
CA ILE A 64 6.01 13.03 0.94
C ILE A 64 5.13 13.14 2.18
N GLN A 65 4.00 12.43 2.19
CA GLN A 65 3.14 12.35 3.36
C GLN A 65 3.92 11.76 4.54
N ARG A 66 3.80 12.42 5.69
CA ARG A 66 4.38 11.94 6.94
C ARG A 66 3.32 11.22 7.75
N GLU A 67 3.68 10.05 8.25
CA GLU A 67 2.84 9.31 9.18
C GLU A 67 2.52 10.18 10.39
N ALA A 68 1.23 10.31 10.68
CA ALA A 68 0.71 11.13 11.78
C ALA A 68 0.04 10.25 12.86
N TYR A 69 0.00 8.93 12.65
CA TYR A 69 -0.68 7.96 13.49
C TYR A 69 -2.15 8.34 13.74
N SER A 70 -2.80 8.83 12.68
CA SER A 70 -4.18 9.33 12.72
C SER A 70 -5.13 8.26 13.29
N PRO A 71 -6.06 8.63 14.18
CA PRO A 71 -7.05 7.69 14.71
C PRO A 71 -8.14 7.33 13.69
N GLN A 72 -8.20 8.00 12.52
CA GLN A 72 -9.30 7.90 11.55
C GLN A 72 -9.77 6.46 11.26
N TRP A 73 -8.84 5.52 11.11
CA TRP A 73 -9.18 4.13 10.81
C TRP A 73 -9.65 3.37 12.05
N ARG A 74 -9.10 3.68 13.22
CA ARG A 74 -9.57 3.12 14.50
C ARG A 74 -10.98 3.60 14.81
N ASP A 75 -11.28 4.88 14.57
CA ASP A 75 -12.59 5.47 14.81
C ASP A 75 -13.63 5.00 13.80
N ALA A 76 -13.24 4.80 12.54
CA ALA A 76 -14.10 4.20 11.52
C ALA A 76 -14.53 2.78 11.91
N VAL A 77 -13.59 1.96 12.40
CA VAL A 77 -13.90 0.61 12.89
C VAL A 77 -14.80 0.67 14.13
N ARG A 78 -14.52 1.56 15.09
CA ARG A 78 -15.36 1.75 16.28
C ARG A 78 -16.80 2.10 15.91
N THR A 79 -16.99 3.08 15.03
CA THR A 79 -18.31 3.48 14.53
C THR A 79 -19.03 2.32 13.84
N PHE A 80 -18.31 1.53 13.04
CA PHE A 80 -18.89 0.36 12.38
C PHE A 80 -19.39 -0.67 13.40
N LEU A 81 -18.60 -0.96 14.44
CA LEU A 81 -18.98 -1.89 15.49
C LEU A 81 -20.21 -1.40 16.26
N GLU A 82 -20.21 -0.15 16.72
CA GLU A 82 -21.33 0.47 17.45
C GLU A 82 -22.64 0.45 16.64
N THR A 83 -22.56 0.73 15.34
CA THR A 83 -23.74 0.70 14.46
C THR A 83 -24.22 -0.72 14.13
N SER A 84 -23.30 -1.69 14.05
CA SER A 84 -23.64 -3.10 13.84
C SER A 84 -24.29 -3.76 15.07
N GLU A 85 -23.91 -3.31 16.28
CA GLU A 85 -24.55 -3.73 17.53
C GLU A 85 -25.93 -3.10 17.70
N ALA A 86 -26.10 -1.84 17.28
CA ALA A 86 -27.38 -1.12 17.35
C ALA A 86 -28.42 -1.60 16.31
N GLY A 87 -27.98 -2.16 15.18
CA GLY A 87 -28.84 -2.74 14.16
C GLY A 87 -28.37 -4.14 13.83
N ALA A 88 -28.81 -5.14 14.61
CA ALA A 88 -28.50 -6.55 14.40
C ALA A 88 -28.89 -7.00 12.98
N ARG A 89 -27.97 -6.86 12.03
CA ARG A 89 -28.05 -7.49 10.72
C ARG A 89 -27.52 -8.90 10.85
N ASP A 90 -28.42 -9.85 10.63
CA ASP A 90 -28.13 -11.28 10.56
C ASP A 90 -27.58 -11.61 9.17
N ASP A 91 -26.45 -11.00 8.80
CA ASP A 91 -25.69 -11.48 7.64
C ASP A 91 -24.58 -12.44 8.09
N LEU A 92 -24.39 -13.48 7.28
CA LEU A 92 -23.51 -14.61 7.59
C LEU A 92 -22.03 -14.18 7.78
N VAL A 93 -21.65 -13.02 7.24
CA VAL A 93 -20.30 -12.46 7.38
C VAL A 93 -20.10 -11.86 8.77
N SER A 94 -21.11 -11.14 9.29
CA SER A 94 -21.09 -10.54 10.62
C SER A 94 -21.10 -11.59 11.75
N VAL A 95 -21.72 -12.74 11.53
CA VAL A 95 -21.65 -13.88 12.46
C VAL A 95 -20.24 -14.50 12.49
N LYS A 96 -19.58 -14.59 11.33
CA LYS A 96 -18.24 -15.20 11.23
C LYS A 96 -17.13 -14.33 11.83
N LEU A 97 -17.24 -13.02 11.73
CA LEU A 97 -16.27 -12.07 12.30
C LEU A 97 -16.39 -11.93 13.83
N ARG A 98 -17.58 -12.15 14.40
CA ARG A 98 -17.81 -12.12 15.87
C ARG A 98 -16.94 -13.11 16.65
N GLY A 99 -16.50 -14.21 16.03
CA GLY A 99 -15.60 -15.19 16.67
C GLY A 99 -14.11 -14.83 16.65
N HIS A 100 -13.68 -13.75 15.98
CA HIS A 100 -12.26 -13.46 15.75
C HIS A 100 -11.81 -12.06 16.21
N ILE A 101 -12.74 -11.21 16.64
CA ILE A 101 -12.42 -9.91 17.24
C ILE A 101 -12.29 -10.09 18.76
N VAL A 102 -11.11 -10.51 19.22
CA VAL A 102 -10.70 -10.36 20.62
C VAL A 102 -9.86 -9.09 20.70
N PHE A 103 -10.45 -7.98 21.14
CA PHE A 103 -9.66 -6.84 21.58
C PHE A 103 -9.03 -7.18 22.93
N ALA A 104 -7.74 -7.50 22.94
CA ALA A 104 -6.92 -7.33 24.12
C ALA A 104 -6.79 -5.82 24.36
N ALA A 105 -7.62 -5.28 25.25
CA ALA A 105 -7.45 -3.94 25.77
C ALA A 105 -6.28 -3.94 26.76
N VAL A 106 -5.22 -3.20 26.41
CA VAL A 106 -4.27 -2.61 27.37
C VAL A 106 -4.21 -1.13 27.07
#